data_AF-A0A968ZMD1-F1
#
_entry.id   AF-A0A968ZMD1-F1
#
_cell.length_a   1.000
_cell.length_b   1.000
_cell.length_c   1.000
_cell.angle_alpha   90.00
_cell.angle_beta   90.00
_cell.angle_gamma   90.00
#
_symmetry.space_group_name_H-M   'P 1'
#
loop_
_entity.id
_entity.type
_entity.pdbx_description
1 polymer ?
#
loop_
_entity_poly.entity_id
_entity_poly.type
_entity_poly.pdbx_seq_one_letter_code
_entity_poly.pdbx_strand_id
1 'polypeptide(L)'
;MAMIKSGRGVKVLEDAVEAVIFTSRWVQAPVYLGLIFVSILYSFKFLQQIRYMAEHIYDLSAVHMMIQVLSLIDISMAINLLTMVIIGGYSIFTSRIDVDEHPDKPLWLEDMDAGILKIKLATSLATISGVHLLRTFINMREERQLDTENAIILEISIHLVFILSALLLAWVEKILHSFEPRTLLNRKERLARIAKDELLGH
;
A
#
# COMPACT_ATOMS: atom_id res chain seq x y z
N MET A 1 -18.66 36.04 -47.15
CA MET A 1 -17.42 36.15 -46.35
C MET A 1 -17.82 36.25 -44.88
N ALA A 2 -17.98 35.10 -44.21
CA ALA A 2 -18.27 35.04 -42.78
C ALA A 2 -17.36 33.97 -42.18
N MET A 3 -16.28 34.45 -41.56
CA MET A 3 -15.25 33.64 -40.91
C MET A 3 -15.80 33.10 -39.59
N ILE A 4 -15.76 31.78 -39.44
CA ILE A 4 -16.20 31.03 -38.27
C ILE A 4 -15.32 31.40 -37.06
N LYS A 5 -15.92 32.06 -36.07
CA LYS A 5 -15.27 32.53 -34.82
C LYS A 5 -15.41 31.49 -33.69
N SER A 6 -15.17 30.21 -33.98
CA SER A 6 -15.45 29.08 -33.06
C SER A 6 -14.18 28.33 -32.63
N GLY A 7 -13.20 29.03 -32.03
CA GLY A 7 -11.95 28.36 -31.61
C GLY A 7 -11.24 28.94 -30.38
N ARG A 8 -11.76 29.99 -29.74
CA ARG A 8 -11.08 30.66 -28.61
C ARG A 8 -11.55 30.18 -27.24
N GLY A 9 -12.84 29.86 -27.09
CA GLY A 9 -13.39 29.36 -25.82
C GLY A 9 -12.96 27.93 -25.49
N VAL A 10 -12.81 27.08 -26.51
CA VAL A 10 -12.37 25.68 -26.34
C VAL A 10 -10.92 25.61 -25.88
N LYS A 11 -10.02 26.40 -26.49
CA LYS A 11 -8.61 26.47 -26.09
C LYS A 11 -8.39 26.97 -24.67
N VAL A 12 -9.12 27.99 -24.23
CA VAL A 12 -9.01 28.49 -22.84
C VAL A 12 -9.48 27.44 -21.83
N LEU A 13 -10.47 26.61 -22.19
CA LEU A 13 -10.94 25.52 -21.36
C LEU A 13 -9.88 24.40 -21.29
N GLU A 14 -9.26 24.06 -22.42
CA GLU A 14 -8.15 23.11 -22.51
C GLU A 14 -6.96 23.56 -21.65
N ASP A 15 -6.52 24.81 -21.81
CA ASP A 15 -5.41 25.40 -21.05
C ASP A 15 -5.71 25.42 -19.54
N ALA A 16 -6.96 25.70 -19.15
CA ALA A 16 -7.38 25.69 -17.75
C ALA A 16 -7.41 24.27 -17.16
N VAL A 17 -7.90 23.28 -17.92
CA VAL A 17 -7.89 21.87 -17.50
C VAL A 17 -6.46 21.36 -17.37
N GLU A 18 -5.60 21.69 -18.32
CA GLU A 18 -4.17 21.36 -18.28
C GLU A 18 -3.50 21.99 -17.06
N ALA A 19 -3.70 23.28 -16.81
CA ALA A 19 -3.16 23.97 -15.62
C ALA A 19 -3.65 23.36 -14.30
N VAL A 20 -4.91 22.94 -14.22
CA VAL A 20 -5.46 22.25 -13.03
C VAL A 20 -4.82 20.88 -12.85
N ILE A 21 -4.66 20.11 -13.93
CA ILE A 21 -4.00 18.79 -13.90
C ILE A 21 -2.55 18.93 -13.44
N PHE A 22 -1.78 19.89 -13.99
CA PHE A 22 -0.39 20.14 -13.58
C PHE A 22 -0.28 20.62 -12.13
N THR A 23 -1.16 21.53 -11.70
CA THR A 23 -1.14 22.08 -10.33
C THR A 23 -1.55 21.04 -9.29
N SER A 24 -2.40 20.06 -9.64
CA SER A 24 -2.84 18.99 -8.74
C SER A 24 -1.67 18.17 -8.14
N ARG A 25 -0.52 18.16 -8.82
CA ARG A 25 0.69 17.44 -8.39
C ARG A 25 1.39 18.14 -7.24
N TRP A 26 1.43 19.47 -7.25
CA TRP A 26 2.04 20.27 -6.17
C TRP A 26 1.25 20.15 -4.86
N VAL A 27 -0.04 19.85 -4.93
CA VAL A 27 -0.86 19.54 -3.74
C VAL A 27 -0.43 18.22 -3.08
N GLN A 28 0.16 17.28 -3.82
CA GLN A 28 0.56 15.99 -3.28
C GLN A 28 1.89 16.04 -2.50
N ALA A 29 2.81 16.94 -2.88
CA ALA A 29 4.09 17.12 -2.19
C ALA A 29 3.94 17.39 -0.68
N PRO A 30 3.13 18.37 -0.21
CA PRO A 30 2.93 18.60 1.22
C PRO A 30 2.19 17.45 1.91
N VAL A 31 1.33 16.72 1.20
CA VAL A 31 0.66 15.52 1.75
C VAL A 31 1.68 14.44 2.07
N TYR A 32 2.60 14.12 1.15
CA TYR A 32 3.64 13.11 1.40
C TYR A 32 4.60 13.54 2.51
N LEU A 33 4.97 14.82 2.59
CA LEU A 33 5.77 15.36 3.70
C LEU A 33 5.04 15.20 5.04
N GLY A 34 3.74 15.49 5.07
CA GLY A 34 2.89 15.27 6.25
C GLY A 34 2.85 13.80 6.66
N LEU A 35 2.70 12.87 5.71
CA LEU A 35 2.70 11.43 5.99
C LEU A 35 4.05 10.94 6.55
N ILE A 36 5.17 11.42 6.00
CA ILE A 36 6.51 11.11 6.53
C ILE A 36 6.65 11.63 7.97
N PHE A 37 6.21 12.88 8.22
CA PHE A 37 6.25 13.47 9.55
C PHE A 37 5.42 12.66 10.56
N VAL A 38 4.21 12.24 10.19
CA VAL A 38 3.36 11.37 11.01
C VAL A 38 4.03 10.02 11.28
N SER A 39 4.68 9.41 10.29
CA SER A 39 5.45 8.16 10.48
C SER A 39 6.55 8.33 11.53
N ILE A 40 7.28 9.45 11.51
CA ILE A 40 8.30 9.77 12.52
C ILE A 40 7.68 9.89 13.92
N LEU A 41 6.55 10.58 14.05
CA LEU A 41 5.83 10.69 15.33
C LEU A 41 5.41 9.32 15.86
N TYR A 42 4.91 8.43 15.00
CA TYR A 42 4.58 7.06 15.38
C TYR A 42 5.81 6.25 15.79
N SER A 43 6.95 6.42 15.11
CA SER A 43 8.21 5.79 15.54
C SER A 43 8.63 6.25 16.94
N PHE A 44 8.49 7.55 17.25
CA PHE A 44 8.74 8.04 18.61
C PHE A 44 7.77 7.44 19.63
N LYS A 45 6.48 7.32 19.30
CA LYS A 45 5.49 6.67 20.16
C LYS A 45 5.81 5.20 20.42
N PHE A 46 6.25 4.47 19.40
CA PHE A 46 6.69 3.09 19.53
C PHE A 46 7.83 2.95 20.55
N LEU A 47 8.85 3.82 20.45
CA LEU A 47 9.97 3.84 21.41
C LEU A 47 9.51 4.22 22.82
N GLN A 48 8.61 5.19 22.96
CA GLN A 48 8.04 5.57 24.25
C GLN A 48 7.33 4.40 24.91
N GLN A 49 6.57 3.61 24.14
CA GLN A 49 5.82 2.47 24.64
C GLN A 49 6.73 1.32 25.06
N ILE A 50 7.79 1.02 24.28
CA ILE A 50 8.83 0.06 24.68
C ILE A 50 9.48 0.49 25.99
N ARG A 51 9.85 1.77 26.11
CA ARG A 51 10.44 2.30 27.33
C ARG A 51 9.51 2.12 28.53
N TYR A 52 8.23 2.45 28.38
CA TYR A 52 7.23 2.26 29.43
C TYR A 52 7.15 0.79 29.89
N MET A 53 7.11 -0.15 28.93
CA MET A 53 7.07 -1.58 29.23
C MET A 53 8.34 -2.08 29.92
N ALA A 54 9.52 -1.57 29.52
CA ALA A 54 10.79 -1.92 30.13
C ALA A 54 10.89 -1.42 31.57
N GLU A 55 10.41 -0.20 31.85
CA GLU A 55 10.40 0.39 33.20
C GLU A 55 9.43 -0.35 34.14
N HIS A 56 8.34 -0.91 33.64
CA HIS A 56 7.28 -1.55 34.45
C HIS A 56 7.20 -3.07 34.30
N ILE A 57 8.28 -3.73 33.85
CA ILE A 57 8.25 -5.17 33.52
C ILE A 57 7.86 -6.06 34.71
N TYR A 58 8.17 -5.64 35.93
CA TYR A 58 7.86 -6.38 37.16
C TYR A 58 6.50 -6.00 37.77
N ASP A 59 5.94 -4.86 37.38
CA ASP A 59 4.71 -4.30 37.97
C ASP A 59 3.46 -4.57 37.11
N LEU A 60 3.64 -4.77 35.80
CA LEU A 60 2.53 -5.05 34.89
C LEU A 60 2.05 -6.51 35.03
N SER A 61 0.73 -6.68 35.15
CA SER A 61 0.14 -8.02 35.04
C SER A 61 0.35 -8.59 33.63
N ALA A 62 0.33 -9.92 33.49
CA ALA A 62 0.50 -10.59 32.20
C ALA A 62 -0.52 -10.10 31.14
N VAL A 63 -1.74 -9.79 31.56
CA VAL A 63 -2.80 -9.25 30.68
C VAL A 63 -2.47 -7.83 30.23
N HIS A 64 -2.05 -6.95 31.14
CA HIS A 64 -1.64 -5.59 30.76
C HIS A 64 -0.42 -5.61 29.84
N MET A 65 0.55 -6.49 30.11
CA MET A 65 1.70 -6.68 29.23
C MET A 65 1.27 -7.08 27.82
N MET A 66 0.31 -8.00 27.70
CA MET A 66 -0.26 -8.40 26.40
C MET A 66 -0.96 -7.23 25.70
N ILE A 67 -1.77 -6.42 26.40
CA ILE A 67 -2.42 -5.23 25.82
C ILE A 67 -1.37 -4.24 25.28
N GLN A 68 -0.28 -4.04 26.02
CA GLN A 68 0.82 -3.17 25.59
C GLN A 68 1.52 -3.71 24.34
N VAL A 69 1.76 -5.02 24.27
CA VAL A 69 2.28 -5.69 23.06
C VAL A 69 1.32 -5.50 21.87
N LEU A 70 0.01 -5.67 22.06
CA LEU A 70 -0.98 -5.45 21.00
C LEU A 70 -0.96 -3.99 20.52
N SER A 71 -0.75 -3.02 21.42
CA SER A 71 -0.59 -1.61 21.06
C SER A 71 0.69 -1.35 20.24
N LEU A 72 1.80 -2.04 20.54
CA LEU A 72 3.03 -1.95 19.75
C LEU A 72 2.83 -2.54 18.34
N ILE A 73 2.12 -3.67 18.24
CA ILE A 73 1.78 -4.27 16.94
C ILE A 73 0.95 -3.28 16.12
N ASP A 74 -0.07 -2.66 16.71
CA ASP A 74 -0.93 -1.68 16.03
C ASP A 74 -0.13 -0.50 15.44
N ILE A 75 0.78 0.09 16.24
CA ILE A 75 1.67 1.16 15.78
C ILE A 75 2.56 0.69 14.61
N SER A 76 3.14 -0.51 14.71
CA SER A 76 3.97 -1.09 13.65
C SER A 76 3.19 -1.31 12.36
N MET A 77 1.96 -1.82 12.46
CA MET A 77 1.08 -2.04 11.33
C MET A 77 0.64 -0.74 10.66
N ALA A 78 0.35 0.30 11.44
CA ALA A 78 0.03 1.63 10.92
C ALA A 78 1.21 2.21 10.12
N ILE A 79 2.45 2.11 10.62
CA ILE A 79 3.66 2.57 9.92
C ILE A 79 3.86 1.81 8.60
N ASN A 80 3.65 0.49 8.60
CA ASN A 80 3.77 -0.32 7.38
C ASN A 80 2.76 0.11 6.31
N LEU A 81 1.51 0.36 6.71
CA LEU A 81 0.47 0.88 5.82
C LEU A 81 0.80 2.30 5.31
N LEU A 82 1.23 3.21 6.19
CA LEU A 82 1.64 4.56 5.81
C LEU A 82 2.78 4.54 4.80
N THR A 83 3.81 3.72 5.04
CA THR A 83 4.96 3.57 4.15
C THR A 83 4.51 3.10 2.77
N MET A 84 3.59 2.15 2.72
CA MET A 84 3.02 1.65 1.49
C MET A 84 2.22 2.70 0.72
N VAL A 85 1.44 3.52 1.41
CA VAL A 85 0.69 4.65 0.82
C VAL A 85 1.64 5.72 0.28
N ILE A 86 2.72 6.04 1.01
CA ILE A 86 3.73 7.02 0.57
C ILE A 86 4.41 6.53 -0.70
N ILE A 87 4.95 5.30 -0.70
CA ILE A 87 5.69 4.74 -1.84
C ILE A 87 4.75 4.54 -3.04
N GLY A 88 3.55 4.00 -2.80
CA GLY A 88 2.53 3.79 -3.83
C GLY A 88 2.07 5.10 -4.47
N GLY A 89 1.74 6.11 -3.65
CA GLY A 89 1.33 7.42 -4.13
C GLY A 89 2.43 8.13 -4.90
N TYR A 90 3.67 8.10 -4.39
CA TYR A 90 4.83 8.67 -5.08
C TYR A 90 5.07 8.02 -6.45
N SER A 91 5.00 6.69 -6.51
CA SER A 91 5.15 5.92 -7.76
C SER A 91 4.09 6.28 -8.80
N ILE A 92 2.83 6.47 -8.39
CA ILE A 92 1.72 6.72 -9.31
C ILE A 92 1.70 8.16 -9.84
N PHE A 93 1.96 9.18 -9.00
CA PHE A 93 1.69 10.57 -9.38
C PHE A 93 2.93 11.46 -9.54
N THR A 94 4.03 11.17 -8.84
CA THR A 94 5.24 12.02 -8.86
C THR A 94 6.34 11.44 -9.74
N SER A 95 6.39 10.12 -9.92
CA SER A 95 7.41 9.41 -10.73
C SER A 95 7.45 9.82 -12.21
N ARG A 96 6.34 10.34 -12.77
CA ARG A 96 6.26 10.78 -14.18
C ARG A 96 6.54 12.28 -14.37
N ILE A 97 7.67 12.77 -13.87
CA ILE A 97 8.32 14.01 -14.34
C ILE A 97 9.77 13.59 -14.62
N ASP A 98 9.99 12.99 -15.79
CA ASP A 98 10.75 13.57 -16.92
C ASP A 98 12.21 13.84 -16.51
N VAL A 99 13.23 13.27 -17.16
CA VAL A 99 13.88 13.82 -18.36
C VAL A 99 14.97 12.80 -18.74
N ASP A 100 15.13 12.52 -20.03
CA ASP A 100 16.30 11.94 -20.74
C ASP A 100 17.14 10.79 -20.10
N GLU A 101 17.42 9.77 -20.92
CA GLU A 101 18.65 8.96 -20.90
C GLU A 101 19.55 9.06 -19.65
N HIS A 102 19.23 8.32 -18.59
CA HIS A 102 20.21 7.93 -17.58
C HIS A 102 20.26 6.40 -17.40
N PRO A 103 21.43 5.76 -17.57
CA PRO A 103 21.57 4.29 -17.57
C PRO A 103 21.27 3.60 -16.25
N ASP A 104 21.09 4.36 -15.16
CA ASP A 104 20.95 3.82 -13.81
C ASP A 104 19.56 4.15 -13.25
N LYS A 105 18.53 3.57 -13.87
CA LYS A 105 17.26 3.33 -13.15
C LYS A 105 17.49 2.09 -12.26
N PRO A 106 17.40 2.20 -10.93
CA PRO A 106 17.61 1.04 -10.08
C PRO A 106 16.51 -0.01 -10.32
N LEU A 107 16.91 -1.27 -10.49
CA LEU A 107 16.07 -2.40 -10.96
C LEU A 107 14.83 -2.69 -10.07
N TRP A 108 14.83 -2.23 -8.82
CA TRP A 108 13.74 -2.42 -7.84
C TRP A 108 12.44 -1.63 -8.10
N LEU A 109 12.43 -0.67 -9.04
CA LEU A 109 11.29 0.23 -9.28
C LEU A 109 10.41 -0.21 -10.46
N GLU A 110 10.90 -1.13 -11.30
CA GLU A 110 10.17 -1.70 -12.44
C GLU A 110 9.21 -2.84 -12.02
N ASP A 111 9.53 -3.56 -10.94
CA ASP A 111 8.79 -4.75 -10.50
C ASP A 111 7.71 -4.47 -9.43
N MET A 112 7.51 -3.21 -9.02
CA MET A 112 6.43 -2.88 -8.10
C MET A 112 5.11 -2.73 -8.87
N ASP A 113 4.60 -3.86 -9.35
CA ASP A 113 3.32 -3.91 -10.04
C ASP A 113 2.22 -3.28 -9.16
N ALA A 114 1.41 -2.42 -9.77
CA ALA A 114 0.24 -1.85 -9.12
C ALA A 114 -0.68 -2.95 -8.58
N GLY A 115 -0.70 -4.14 -9.19
CA GLY A 115 -1.39 -5.33 -8.68
C GLY A 115 -0.86 -5.83 -7.34
N ILE A 116 0.46 -6.03 -7.25
CA ILE A 116 1.14 -6.46 -6.01
C ILE A 116 0.97 -5.43 -4.89
N LEU A 117 0.99 -4.14 -5.24
CA LEU A 117 0.71 -3.04 -4.30
C LEU A 117 -0.75 -3.07 -3.80
N LYS A 118 -1.74 -3.39 -4.64
CA LYS A 118 -3.13 -3.50 -4.17
C LYS A 118 -3.32 -4.68 -3.23
N ILE A 119 -2.74 -5.84 -3.53
CA ILE A 119 -2.80 -7.03 -2.66
C ILE A 119 -2.18 -6.73 -1.30
N LYS A 120 -0.96 -6.20 -1.27
CA LYS A 120 -0.24 -5.93 -0.01
C LYS A 120 -0.98 -4.91 0.89
N LEU A 121 -1.73 -3.96 0.32
CA LEU A 121 -2.56 -3.03 1.07
C LEU A 121 -3.77 -3.77 1.69
N ALA A 122 -4.48 -4.56 0.90
CA ALA A 122 -5.65 -5.29 1.35
C ALA A 122 -5.31 -6.32 2.44
N THR A 123 -4.19 -7.03 2.31
CA THR A 123 -3.74 -7.97 3.34
C THR A 123 -3.32 -7.23 4.62
N SER A 124 -2.63 -6.08 4.50
CA SER A 124 -2.27 -5.26 5.66
C SER A 124 -3.52 -4.79 6.42
N LEU A 125 -4.56 -4.32 5.72
CA LEU A 125 -5.83 -3.89 6.33
C LEU A 125 -6.56 -5.05 7.02
N ALA A 126 -6.63 -6.23 6.40
CA ALA A 126 -7.22 -7.41 7.01
C ALA A 126 -6.48 -7.82 8.29
N THR A 127 -5.15 -7.79 8.28
CA THR A 127 -4.34 -8.08 9.48
C THR A 127 -4.53 -7.05 10.59
N ILE A 128 -4.63 -5.74 10.26
CA ILE A 128 -4.85 -4.68 11.27
C ILE A 128 -6.17 -4.91 11.99
N SER A 129 -7.23 -5.16 11.22
CA SER A 129 -8.56 -5.47 11.77
C SER A 129 -8.55 -6.71 12.67
N GLY A 130 -7.75 -7.73 12.36
CA GLY A 130 -7.63 -8.93 13.20
C GLY A 130 -6.95 -8.67 14.54
N VAL A 131 -5.92 -7.83 14.57
CA VAL A 131 -5.25 -7.42 15.81
C VAL A 131 -6.19 -6.60 16.69
N HIS A 132 -6.99 -5.71 16.09
CA HIS A 132 -7.99 -4.92 16.82
C HIS A 132 -9.05 -5.83 17.47
N LEU A 133 -9.56 -6.82 16.73
CA LEU A 133 -10.54 -7.77 17.25
C LEU A 133 -9.98 -8.57 18.43
N LEU A 134 -8.72 -8.98 18.36
CA LEU A 134 -8.06 -9.68 19.45
C LEU A 134 -7.94 -8.80 20.70
N ARG A 135 -7.64 -7.50 20.53
CA ARG A 135 -7.59 -6.52 21.62
C ARG A 135 -8.96 -6.38 22.28
N THR A 136 -10.01 -6.19 21.49
CA THR A 136 -11.39 -6.06 22.00
C THR A 136 -11.82 -7.31 22.78
N PHE A 137 -11.52 -8.49 22.25
CA PHE A 137 -11.82 -9.77 22.91
C PHE A 137 -11.11 -9.92 24.27
N ILE A 138 -9.82 -9.58 24.34
CA ILE A 138 -9.05 -9.60 25.59
C ILE A 138 -9.65 -8.64 26.61
N ASN A 139 -9.93 -7.40 26.20
CA ASN A 139 -10.46 -6.37 27.10
C ASN A 139 -11.84 -6.74 27.65
N MET A 140 -12.73 -7.27 26.81
CA MET A 140 -14.06 -7.71 27.24
C MET A 140 -14.02 -8.82 28.29
N ARG A 141 -13.10 -9.76 28.14
CA ARG A 141 -12.96 -10.89 29.09
C ARG A 141 -12.49 -10.44 30.47
N GLU A 142 -11.69 -9.38 30.53
CA GLU A 142 -11.10 -8.86 31.77
C GLU A 142 -12.02 -7.85 32.48
N GLU A 143 -12.59 -6.88 31.76
CA GLU A 143 -13.38 -5.79 32.38
C GLU A 143 -14.85 -6.14 32.65
N ARG A 144 -15.34 -7.33 32.22
CA ARG A 144 -16.77 -7.74 32.28
C ARG A 144 -17.74 -6.63 31.80
N GLN A 145 -17.36 -5.88 30.76
CA GLN A 145 -18.28 -4.91 30.14
C GLN A 145 -19.35 -5.66 29.33
N LEU A 146 -20.60 -5.58 29.78
CA LEU A 146 -21.76 -6.23 29.16
C LEU A 146 -22.30 -5.46 27.94
N ASP A 147 -21.96 -4.18 27.77
CA ASP A 147 -22.43 -3.35 26.64
C ASP A 147 -21.66 -3.58 25.32
N THR A 148 -20.66 -4.47 25.32
CA THR A 148 -19.70 -4.62 24.21
C THR A 148 -19.95 -5.87 23.36
N GLU A 149 -20.94 -6.72 23.69
CA GLU A 149 -21.25 -7.93 22.89
C GLU A 149 -21.60 -7.60 21.44
N ASN A 150 -22.44 -6.57 21.24
CA ASN A 150 -22.78 -6.07 19.91
C ASN A 150 -21.57 -5.51 19.16
N ALA A 151 -20.64 -4.88 19.89
CA ALA A 151 -19.42 -4.31 19.30
C ALA A 151 -18.48 -5.42 18.80
N ILE A 152 -18.30 -6.51 19.56
CA ILE A 152 -17.52 -7.68 19.09
C ILE A 152 -18.17 -8.30 17.86
N ILE A 153 -19.49 -8.49 17.85
CA ILE A 153 -20.17 -9.10 16.70
C ILE A 153 -19.99 -8.24 15.45
N LEU A 154 -20.07 -6.92 15.60
CA LEU A 154 -19.85 -5.96 14.51
C LEU A 154 -18.39 -5.97 14.03
N GLU A 155 -17.43 -6.07 14.95
CA GLU A 155 -16.01 -6.15 14.63
C GLU A 155 -15.65 -7.46 13.91
N ILE A 156 -16.21 -8.60 14.35
CA ILE A 156 -16.10 -9.89 13.64
C ILE A 156 -16.69 -9.76 12.23
N SER A 157 -17.86 -9.12 12.11
CA SER A 157 -18.54 -8.94 10.82
C SER A 157 -17.70 -8.12 9.85
N ILE A 158 -17.13 -7.00 10.29
CA ILE A 158 -16.23 -6.16 9.49
C ILE A 158 -14.94 -6.92 9.13
N HIS A 159 -14.39 -7.67 10.08
CA HIS A 159 -13.17 -8.45 9.84
C HIS A 159 -13.38 -9.50 8.74
N LEU A 160 -14.52 -10.20 8.75
CA LEU A 160 -14.89 -11.14 7.68
C LEU A 160 -15.02 -10.44 6.32
N VAL A 161 -15.58 -9.23 6.27
CA VAL A 161 -15.63 -8.42 5.04
C VAL A 161 -14.24 -8.08 4.52
N PHE A 162 -13.29 -7.71 5.40
CA PHE A 162 -11.92 -7.45 4.98
C PHE A 162 -11.19 -8.69 4.48
N ILE A 163 -11.34 -9.84 5.16
CA ILE A 163 -10.77 -11.11 4.68
C ILE A 163 -11.32 -11.46 3.31
N LEU A 164 -12.64 -11.41 3.14
CA LEU A 164 -13.28 -11.73 1.86
C LEU A 164 -12.81 -10.77 0.76
N SER A 165 -12.72 -9.48 1.06
CA SER A 165 -12.24 -8.46 0.11
C SER A 165 -10.80 -8.72 -0.32
N ALA A 166 -9.91 -9.06 0.61
CA ALA A 166 -8.51 -9.39 0.32
C ALA A 166 -8.40 -10.67 -0.53
N LEU A 167 -9.20 -11.70 -0.23
CA LEU A 167 -9.25 -12.93 -1.03
C LEU A 167 -9.76 -12.69 -2.45
N LEU A 168 -10.84 -11.91 -2.59
CA LEU A 168 -11.39 -11.55 -3.90
C LEU A 168 -10.38 -10.76 -4.74
N LEU A 169 -9.68 -9.80 -4.12
CA LEU A 169 -8.66 -9.01 -4.79
C LEU A 169 -7.48 -9.90 -5.25
N ALA A 170 -6.98 -10.77 -4.37
CA ALA A 170 -5.94 -11.73 -4.72
C ALA A 170 -6.38 -12.69 -5.84
N TRP A 171 -7.66 -13.07 -5.87
CA TRP A 171 -8.21 -13.91 -6.92
C TRP A 171 -8.31 -13.18 -8.27
N VAL A 172 -8.81 -11.95 -8.28
CA VAL A 172 -8.84 -11.09 -9.49
C VAL A 172 -7.44 -10.89 -10.04
N GLU A 173 -6.48 -10.58 -9.18
CA GLU A 173 -5.09 -10.37 -9.57
C GLU A 173 -4.45 -11.64 -10.16
N LYS A 174 -4.72 -12.80 -9.55
CA LYS A 174 -4.28 -14.10 -10.09
C LYS A 174 -4.84 -14.34 -11.49
N ILE A 175 -6.11 -14.00 -11.73
CA ILE A 175 -6.72 -14.12 -13.05
C ILE A 175 -6.03 -13.16 -14.03
N LEU A 176 -5.82 -11.90 -13.64
CA LEU A 176 -5.22 -10.86 -14.48
C LEU A 176 -3.77 -11.19 -14.87
N HIS A 177 -2.92 -11.60 -13.90
CA HIS A 177 -1.51 -11.92 -14.14
C HIS A 177 -1.22 -13.33 -14.63
N SER A 178 -2.19 -14.25 -14.58
CA SER A 178 -2.06 -15.55 -15.26
C SER A 178 -1.96 -15.45 -16.80
N PHE A 179 -2.09 -14.23 -17.35
CA PHE A 179 -1.96 -13.91 -18.77
C PHE A 179 -0.64 -13.21 -19.17
N GLU A 180 0.38 -13.14 -18.30
CA GLU A 180 1.76 -12.79 -18.70
C GLU A 180 2.37 -14.00 -19.43
N PRO A 181 2.59 -13.93 -20.75
CA PRO A 181 2.70 -15.13 -21.55
C PRO A 181 4.13 -15.69 -21.48
N ARG A 182 4.24 -16.92 -20.95
CA ARG A 182 5.37 -17.86 -21.12
C ARG A 182 5.87 -17.99 -22.58
N THR A 183 5.20 -17.38 -23.55
CA THR A 183 5.58 -17.35 -24.96
C THR A 183 6.84 -16.52 -25.23
N LEU A 184 7.14 -15.45 -24.48
CA LEU A 184 8.32 -14.61 -24.75
C LEU A 184 9.64 -15.25 -24.27
N LEU A 185 9.62 -15.90 -23.10
CA LEU A 185 10.76 -16.69 -22.60
C LEU A 185 11.01 -17.92 -23.48
N ASN A 186 9.96 -18.68 -23.82
CA ASN A 186 10.09 -19.80 -24.75
C ASN A 186 10.56 -19.37 -26.15
N ARG A 187 10.23 -18.15 -26.62
CA ARG A 187 10.71 -17.64 -27.90
C ARG A 187 12.18 -17.26 -27.84
N LYS A 188 12.65 -16.59 -26.78
CA LYS A 188 14.08 -16.29 -26.61
C LYS A 188 14.92 -17.55 -26.47
N GLU A 189 14.46 -18.53 -25.70
CA GLU A 189 15.14 -19.83 -25.55
C GLU A 189 15.15 -20.63 -26.86
N ARG A 190 14.05 -20.62 -27.63
CA ARG A 190 14.01 -21.24 -28.96
C ARG A 190 14.96 -20.56 -29.94
N LEU A 191 15.01 -19.24 -29.97
CA LEU A 191 15.92 -18.50 -30.85
C LEU A 191 17.38 -18.70 -30.45
N ALA A 192 17.69 -18.76 -29.15
CA ALA A 192 19.02 -19.07 -28.65
C ALA A 192 19.46 -20.50 -29.00
N ARG A 193 18.54 -21.48 -28.98
CA ARG A 193 18.81 -22.85 -29.45
C ARG A 193 19.08 -22.89 -30.96
N ILE A 194 18.24 -22.21 -31.76
CA ILE A 194 18.43 -22.15 -33.22
C ILE A 194 19.77 -21.51 -33.59
N ALA A 195 20.11 -20.37 -32.97
CA ALA A 195 21.39 -19.70 -33.22
C ALA A 195 22.59 -20.56 -32.79
N LYS A 196 22.46 -21.33 -31.71
CA LYS A 196 23.50 -22.26 -31.25
C LYS A 196 23.68 -23.43 -32.21
N ASP A 197 22.60 -23.96 -32.76
CA ASP A 197 22.64 -25.07 -33.72
C ASP A 197 23.21 -24.61 -35.09
N GLU A 198 22.96 -23.38 -35.52
CA GLU A 198 23.57 -22.79 -36.72
C GLU A 198 25.10 -22.57 -36.57
N LEU A 199 25.57 -22.21 -35.37
CA LEU A 199 27.00 -21.99 -35.10
C LEU A 199 27.81 -23.28 -34.96
N LEU A 200 27.17 -24.41 -34.65
CA LEU A 200 27.81 -25.72 -34.47
C LEU A 200 27.67 -26.63 -35.70
N GLY A 201 26.98 -26.16 -36.75
CA GLY A 201 26.66 -26.91 -37.97
C GLY A 201 27.62 -26.73 -39.15
N HIS A 202 28.81 -26.16 -38.95
CA HIS A 202 29.87 -26.04 -39.96
C HIS A 202 31.17 -26.72 -39.52
#